data_AF-A0A522C6A9-F1
#
_entry.id   AF-A0A522C6A9-F1
#
_cell.length_a   1.000
_cell.length_b   1.000
_cell.length_c   1.000
_cell.angle_alpha   90.00
_cell.angle_beta   90.00
_cell.angle_gamma   90.00
#
_symmetry.space_group_name_H-M   'P 1'
#
loop_
_entity.id
_entity.type
_entity.pdbx_description
1 polymer ?
#
loop_
_entity_poly.entity_id
_entity_poly.type
_entity_poly.pdbx_seq_one_letter_code
_entity_poly.pdbx_strand_id
1 'polypeptide(L)'
;LKKRHGSGEVLGEEPLDLPPRQLRTRSVWYTVAPELLERAGLSSADVPGAAHAAEHAAIGLLPLFATCDRWDIGGVSTAVHPDTGLCTVFVYDGHPGGAGFSEQGFVRGADWLRATRDAIASCECPSGCPSCVQSPKCGNGNEPLDKAGAVRLLDAVLASGLAPAPAG
;
A
#
# COMPACT_ATOMS: atom_id res chain seq x y z
N LEU A 1 -3.29 0.70 25.19
CA LEU A 1 -2.13 1.42 25.77
C LEU A 1 -2.58 2.56 26.67
N LYS A 2 -2.08 2.63 27.90
CA LYS A 2 -2.25 3.76 28.82
C LYS A 2 -0.96 4.58 28.83
N LYS A 3 -1.03 5.85 28.43
CA LYS A 3 0.12 6.76 28.37
C LYS A 3 -0.08 7.95 29.30
N ARG A 4 0.98 8.41 29.97
CA ARG A 4 0.96 9.64 30.77
C ARG A 4 0.75 10.83 29.83
N HIS A 5 -0.27 11.63 30.10
CA HIS A 5 -0.54 12.85 29.34
C HIS A 5 0.65 13.83 29.47
N GLY A 6 1.11 14.38 28.35
CA GLY A 6 2.29 15.26 28.29
C GLY A 6 3.60 14.54 27.96
N SER A 7 4.01 13.54 28.76
CA SER A 7 5.29 12.84 28.54
C SER A 7 5.21 11.68 27.54
N GLY A 8 4.02 11.13 27.30
CA GLY A 8 3.85 9.95 26.45
C GLY A 8 4.39 8.65 27.04
N GLU A 9 4.93 8.70 28.27
CA GLU A 9 5.42 7.54 29.03
C GLU A 9 4.35 6.45 29.09
N VAL A 10 4.70 5.22 28.70
CA VAL A 10 3.80 4.07 28.74
C VAL A 10 3.64 3.62 30.19
N LEU A 11 2.44 3.80 30.74
CA LEU A 11 2.10 3.42 32.11
C LEU A 11 1.55 2.00 32.21
N GLY A 12 1.18 1.41 31.07
CA GLY A 12 0.67 0.05 30.99
C GLY A 12 0.00 -0.27 29.65
N GLU A 13 -0.24 -1.55 29.44
CA GLU A 13 -0.96 -2.09 28.30
C GLU A 13 -2.05 -3.03 28.79
N GLU A 14 -3.21 -2.95 28.17
CA GLU A 14 -4.34 -3.82 28.46
C GLU A 14 -4.93 -4.26 27.11
N PRO A 15 -5.08 -5.58 26.89
CA PRO A 15 -5.64 -6.10 25.65
C PRO A 15 -7.11 -5.71 25.53
N LEU A 16 -7.53 -5.33 24.31
CA LEU A 16 -8.92 -5.04 24.01
C LEU A 16 -9.62 -6.31 23.56
N ASP A 17 -10.60 -6.78 24.34
CA ASP A 17 -11.52 -7.85 23.97
C ASP A 17 -12.77 -7.23 23.31
N LEU A 18 -12.68 -6.97 22.01
CA LEU A 18 -13.77 -6.43 21.20
C LEU A 18 -13.97 -7.32 19.97
N PRO A 19 -15.22 -7.50 19.51
CA PRO A 19 -15.47 -8.26 18.30
C PRO A 19 -14.82 -7.57 17.09
N PRO A 20 -14.28 -8.33 16.12
CA PRO A 20 -13.67 -7.76 14.94
C PRO A 20 -14.72 -7.00 14.13
N ARG A 21 -14.36 -5.79 13.69
CA ARG A 21 -15.18 -5.03 12.73
C ARG A 21 -14.84 -5.51 11.32
N GLN A 22 -15.87 -5.90 10.57
CA GLN A 22 -15.71 -6.38 9.20
C GLN A 22 -16.30 -5.37 8.21
N LEU A 23 -15.56 -5.06 7.16
CA LEU A 23 -16.02 -4.25 6.02
C LEU A 23 -16.01 -5.13 4.77
N ARG A 24 -17.19 -5.48 4.27
CA ARG A 24 -17.32 -6.14 2.97
C ARG A 24 -17.31 -5.06 1.89
N THR A 25 -16.29 -5.03 1.05
CA THR A 25 -16.07 -3.99 0.03
C THR A 25 -15.40 -4.55 -1.24
N ARG A 26 -15.04 -3.67 -2.19
CA ARG A 26 -14.28 -3.98 -3.39
C ARG A 26 -12.83 -3.50 -3.26
N SER A 27 -11.92 -4.21 -3.92
CA SER A 27 -10.48 -3.93 -3.93
C SER A 27 -9.91 -4.18 -5.32
N VAL A 28 -8.82 -3.46 -5.61
CA VAL A 28 -7.86 -3.78 -6.67
C VAL A 28 -6.56 -4.16 -5.98
N TRP A 29 -5.80 -5.06 -6.60
CA TRP A 29 -4.48 -5.46 -6.11
C TRP A 29 -3.57 -5.87 -7.25
N TYR A 30 -2.28 -5.86 -6.98
CA TYR A 30 -1.28 -6.54 -7.80
C TYR A 30 -0.47 -7.48 -6.92
N THR A 31 -0.10 -8.61 -7.50
CA THR A 31 0.73 -9.64 -6.86
C THR A 31 2.05 -9.73 -7.60
N VAL A 32 3.15 -9.84 -6.86
CA VAL A 32 4.51 -9.80 -7.41
C VAL A 32 5.16 -11.17 -7.26
N ALA A 33 5.51 -11.77 -8.40
CA ALA A 33 6.22 -13.04 -8.43
C ALA A 33 7.62 -12.92 -7.81
N PRO A 34 8.17 -13.96 -7.17
CA PRO A 34 9.48 -13.89 -6.53
C PRO A 34 10.60 -13.48 -7.48
N GLU A 35 10.55 -13.93 -8.73
CA GLU A 35 11.54 -13.60 -9.76
C GLU A 35 11.51 -12.12 -10.13
N LEU A 36 10.37 -11.45 -9.99
CA LEU A 36 10.26 -10.00 -10.17
C LEU A 36 10.91 -9.24 -9.02
N LEU A 37 10.75 -9.71 -7.78
CA LEU A 37 11.39 -9.12 -6.60
C LEU A 37 12.92 -9.25 -6.68
N GLU A 38 13.41 -10.42 -7.09
CA GLU A 38 14.83 -10.66 -7.31
C GLU A 38 15.40 -9.74 -8.41
N ARG A 39 14.70 -9.61 -9.54
CA ARG A 39 15.10 -8.68 -10.62
C ARG A 39 15.09 -7.21 -10.17
N ALA A 40 14.20 -6.85 -9.25
CA ALA A 40 14.18 -5.53 -8.62
C ALA A 40 15.31 -5.35 -7.57
N GLY A 41 16.09 -6.39 -7.29
CA GLY A 41 17.12 -6.39 -6.25
C GLY A 41 16.56 -6.27 -4.84
N LEU A 42 15.31 -6.71 -4.61
CA LEU A 42 14.65 -6.65 -3.31
C LEU A 42 14.86 -7.99 -2.60
N SER A 43 15.58 -7.97 -1.48
CA SER A 43 15.67 -9.13 -0.60
C SER A 43 14.37 -9.31 0.17
N SER A 44 14.16 -10.49 0.75
CA SER A 44 12.98 -10.74 1.60
C SER A 44 12.84 -9.77 2.78
N ALA A 45 13.95 -9.19 3.25
CA ALA A 45 13.95 -8.17 4.31
C ALA A 45 13.51 -6.79 3.80
N ASP A 46 13.72 -6.48 2.51
CA ASP A 46 13.36 -5.19 1.92
C ASP A 46 11.88 -5.13 1.51
N VAL A 47 11.31 -6.27 1.13
CA VAL A 47 9.95 -6.38 0.57
C VAL A 47 8.88 -5.70 1.46
N PRO A 48 8.83 -5.90 2.79
CA PRO A 48 7.83 -5.25 3.63
C PRO A 48 7.85 -3.72 3.50
N GLY A 49 9.03 -3.10 3.58
CA GLY A 49 9.18 -1.64 3.50
C GLY A 49 8.89 -1.09 2.10
N ALA A 50 9.34 -1.80 1.05
CA ALA A 50 9.12 -1.41 -0.33
C ALA A 50 7.63 -1.48 -0.72
N ALA A 51 6.95 -2.58 -0.37
CA ALA A 51 5.54 -2.78 -0.65
C ALA A 51 4.66 -1.78 0.11
N HIS A 52 4.99 -1.51 1.37
CA HIS A 52 4.26 -0.56 2.22
C HIS A 52 4.41 0.90 1.74
N ALA A 53 5.61 1.30 1.34
CA ALA A 53 5.83 2.62 0.74
C ALA A 53 5.11 2.78 -0.62
N ALA A 54 5.11 1.74 -1.45
CA ALA A 54 4.37 1.73 -2.70
C ALA A 54 2.85 1.81 -2.48
N GLU A 55 2.31 1.08 -1.50
CA GLU A 55 0.90 1.11 -1.09
C GLU A 55 0.46 2.52 -0.67
N HIS A 56 1.21 3.16 0.23
CA HIS A 56 0.89 4.52 0.68
C HIS A 56 0.82 5.52 -0.46
N ALA A 57 1.82 5.49 -1.35
CA ALA A 57 1.86 6.36 -2.52
C ALA A 57 0.71 6.02 -3.49
N ALA A 58 0.39 4.74 -3.69
CA ALA A 58 -0.71 4.31 -4.54
C ALA A 58 -2.05 4.86 -4.03
N ILE A 59 -2.34 4.72 -2.74
CA ILE A 59 -3.52 5.32 -2.09
C ILE A 59 -3.53 6.83 -2.30
N GLY A 60 -2.40 7.52 -2.10
CA GLY A 60 -2.30 8.96 -2.27
C GLY A 60 -2.59 9.45 -3.70
N LEU A 61 -2.25 8.64 -4.70
CA LEU A 61 -2.37 9.00 -6.12
C LEU A 61 -3.69 8.56 -6.76
N LEU A 62 -4.38 7.53 -6.24
CA LEU A 62 -5.64 7.04 -6.80
C LEU A 62 -6.74 8.12 -6.96
N PRO A 63 -6.87 9.12 -6.07
CA PRO A 63 -7.80 10.25 -6.27
C PRO A 63 -7.71 10.94 -7.64
N LEU A 64 -6.53 11.02 -8.24
CA LEU A 64 -6.33 11.61 -9.59
C LEU A 64 -6.93 10.73 -10.70
N PHE A 65 -7.26 9.48 -10.39
CA PHE A 65 -7.75 8.48 -11.31
C PHE A 65 -9.23 8.13 -11.06
N ALA A 66 -9.65 8.09 -9.81
CA ALA A 66 -10.98 7.64 -9.42
C ALA A 66 -11.92 8.77 -8.97
N THR A 67 -11.50 10.04 -9.00
CA THR A 67 -12.28 11.21 -8.54
C THR A 67 -12.87 11.03 -7.14
N CYS A 68 -12.11 10.42 -6.25
CA CYS A 68 -12.44 10.21 -4.84
C CYS A 68 -11.56 11.07 -3.93
N ASP A 69 -11.88 11.18 -2.65
CA ASP A 69 -10.93 11.67 -1.66
C ASP A 69 -10.02 10.52 -1.20
N ARG A 70 -8.80 10.83 -0.74
CA ARG A 70 -7.94 9.84 -0.09
C ARG A 70 -8.61 9.19 1.13
N TRP A 71 -9.56 9.88 1.76
CA TRP A 71 -10.29 9.43 2.93
C TRP A 71 -11.28 8.31 2.58
N ASP A 72 -11.71 8.23 1.33
CA ASP A 72 -12.67 7.25 0.82
C ASP A 72 -12.06 5.89 0.46
N ILE A 73 -10.75 5.76 0.57
CA ILE A 73 -10.00 4.55 0.21
C ILE A 73 -9.04 4.15 1.32
N GLY A 74 -8.73 2.85 1.37
CA GLY A 74 -7.71 2.26 2.24
C GLY A 74 -6.83 1.31 1.45
N GLY A 75 -5.83 0.75 2.10
CA GLY A 75 -5.01 -0.29 1.51
C GLY A 75 -4.45 -1.23 2.55
N VAL A 76 -3.79 -2.26 2.05
CA VAL A 76 -2.91 -3.12 2.83
C VAL A 76 -1.83 -3.67 1.91
N SER A 77 -0.61 -3.78 2.42
CA SER A 77 0.49 -4.48 1.77
C SER A 77 0.93 -5.66 2.63
N THR A 78 1.24 -6.77 1.97
CA THR A 78 1.71 -7.99 2.62
C THR A 78 2.91 -8.52 1.87
N ALA A 79 4.02 -8.80 2.57
CA ALA A 79 5.18 -9.44 1.96
C ALA A 79 4.87 -10.87 1.48
N VAL A 80 3.97 -11.57 2.17
CA VAL A 80 3.41 -12.86 1.77
C VAL A 80 1.93 -12.87 2.15
N HIS A 81 1.04 -12.75 1.17
CA HIS A 81 -0.40 -12.83 1.42
C HIS A 81 -0.81 -14.29 1.67
N PRO A 82 -1.66 -14.61 2.67
CA PRO A 82 -2.03 -15.99 2.99
C PRO A 82 -2.65 -16.76 1.82
N ASP A 83 -3.49 -16.10 1.01
CA ASP A 83 -4.20 -16.77 -0.09
C ASP A 83 -3.38 -16.87 -1.39
N THR A 84 -2.47 -15.92 -1.64
CA THR A 84 -1.68 -15.91 -2.89
C THR A 84 -0.29 -16.53 -2.70
N GLY A 85 0.20 -16.61 -1.45
CA GLY A 85 1.56 -17.01 -1.13
C GLY A 85 2.63 -16.01 -1.58
N LEU A 86 2.24 -14.82 -2.01
CA LEU A 86 3.11 -13.87 -2.72
C LEU A 86 2.99 -12.46 -2.14
N CYS A 87 3.99 -11.62 -2.42
CA CYS A 87 3.92 -10.19 -2.11
C CYS A 87 2.74 -9.57 -2.86
N THR A 88 1.82 -8.96 -2.13
CA THR A 88 0.57 -8.41 -2.68
C THR A 88 0.26 -7.06 -2.05
N VAL A 89 -0.09 -6.09 -2.90
CA VAL A 89 -0.48 -4.74 -2.48
C VAL A 89 -1.90 -4.48 -2.93
N PHE A 90 -2.75 -4.09 -1.98
CA PHE A 90 -4.18 -3.87 -2.16
C PHE A 90 -4.53 -2.40 -1.95
N VAL A 91 -5.49 -1.90 -2.73
CA VAL A 91 -6.23 -0.66 -2.46
C VAL A 91 -7.71 -0.96 -2.60
N TYR A 92 -8.48 -0.59 -1.57
CA TYR A 92 -9.90 -0.92 -1.45
C TYR A 92 -10.75 0.30 -1.13
N ASP A 93 -12.03 0.20 -1.49
CA ASP A 93 -13.01 1.24 -1.23
C ASP A 93 -13.38 1.24 0.27
N GLY A 94 -13.36 2.39 0.91
CA GLY A 94 -13.77 2.59 2.30
C GLY A 94 -15.28 2.51 2.53
N HIS A 95 -16.06 2.17 1.50
CA HIS A 95 -17.51 2.10 1.54
C HIS A 95 -18.03 0.65 1.50
N PRO A 96 -19.04 0.27 2.31
CA PRO A 96 -19.66 -1.07 2.23
C PRO A 96 -20.17 -1.38 0.82
N GLY A 97 -19.82 -2.55 0.30
CA GLY A 97 -20.19 -2.99 -1.06
C GLY A 97 -19.31 -2.43 -2.19
N GLY A 98 -18.47 -1.44 -1.90
CA GLY A 98 -17.67 -0.70 -2.89
C GLY A 98 -18.41 0.52 -3.46
N ALA A 99 -17.63 1.53 -3.85
CA ALA A 99 -18.07 2.77 -4.50
C ALA A 99 -17.53 2.90 -5.93
N GLY A 100 -16.69 1.97 -6.39
CA GLY A 100 -16.16 1.91 -7.75
C GLY A 100 -14.76 2.51 -7.90
N PHE A 101 -14.10 2.95 -6.82
CA PHE A 101 -12.77 3.55 -6.91
C PHE A 101 -11.70 2.50 -7.24
N SER A 102 -11.79 1.34 -6.59
CA SER A 102 -10.95 0.18 -6.89
C SER A 102 -11.14 -0.30 -8.32
N GLU A 103 -12.36 -0.22 -8.86
CA GLU A 103 -12.63 -0.57 -10.26
C GLU A 103 -11.93 0.40 -11.22
N GLN A 104 -11.97 1.70 -10.96
CA GLN A 104 -11.17 2.68 -11.72
C GLN A 104 -9.67 2.40 -11.60
N GLY A 105 -9.20 2.04 -10.40
CA GLY A 105 -7.81 1.60 -10.17
C GLY A 105 -7.45 0.35 -10.97
N PHE A 106 -8.38 -0.58 -11.17
CA PHE A 106 -8.17 -1.76 -12.03
C PHE A 106 -8.11 -1.37 -13.51
N VAL A 107 -9.08 -0.60 -14.00
CA VAL A 107 -9.15 -0.17 -15.41
C VAL A 107 -7.95 0.68 -15.80
N ARG A 108 -7.50 1.58 -14.92
CA ARG A 108 -6.37 2.51 -15.18
C ARG A 108 -5.07 2.10 -14.47
N GLY A 109 -4.93 0.84 -14.09
CA GLY A 109 -3.87 0.39 -13.18
C GLY A 109 -2.45 0.76 -13.64
N ALA A 110 -2.15 0.62 -14.93
CA ALA A 110 -0.83 0.94 -15.46
C ALA A 110 -0.49 2.44 -15.34
N ASP A 111 -1.43 3.31 -15.68
CA ASP A 111 -1.21 4.75 -15.63
C ASP A 111 -1.17 5.26 -14.18
N TRP A 112 -2.00 4.68 -13.32
CA TRP A 112 -2.02 4.98 -11.89
C TRP A 112 -0.70 4.58 -11.23
N LEU A 113 -0.23 3.34 -11.41
CA LEU A 113 1.03 2.89 -10.82
C LEU A 113 2.26 3.61 -11.40
N ARG A 114 2.22 4.00 -12.68
CA ARG A 114 3.27 4.85 -13.27
C ARG A 114 3.32 6.22 -12.59
N ALA A 115 2.17 6.88 -12.42
CA ALA A 115 2.10 8.15 -11.70
C ALA A 115 2.54 8.03 -10.24
N THR A 116 2.16 6.93 -9.56
CA THR A 116 2.65 6.60 -8.21
C THR A 116 4.17 6.50 -8.17
N ARG A 117 4.75 5.71 -9.06
CA ARG A 117 6.20 5.53 -9.16
C ARG A 117 6.90 6.87 -9.40
N ASP A 118 6.42 7.66 -10.35
CA ASP A 118 7.03 8.93 -10.73
C ASP A 118 6.96 9.95 -9.58
N ALA A 119 5.86 10.01 -8.83
CA ALA A 119 5.74 10.88 -7.66
C ALA A 119 6.72 10.51 -6.54
N ILE A 120 6.97 9.21 -6.31
CA ILE A 120 7.98 8.77 -5.33
C ILE A 120 9.39 9.17 -5.82
N ALA A 121 9.70 8.87 -7.08
CA ALA A 121 11.01 9.09 -7.68
C ALA A 121 11.37 10.59 -7.81
N SER A 122 10.39 11.45 -8.09
CA SER A 122 10.60 12.90 -8.24
C SER A 122 10.71 13.65 -6.92
N CYS A 123 10.30 13.03 -5.80
CA CYS A 123 10.40 13.67 -4.50
C CYS A 123 11.86 13.78 -4.07
N GLU A 124 12.29 14.96 -3.60
CA GLU A 124 13.70 15.21 -3.23
C GLU A 124 14.07 14.73 -1.82
N CYS A 125 13.12 14.17 -1.05
CA CYS A 125 13.39 13.71 0.31
C CYS A 125 14.33 12.48 0.31
N PRO A 126 15.19 12.31 1.32
CA PRO A 126 16.19 11.24 1.32
C PRO A 126 15.59 9.85 1.60
N SER A 127 14.61 9.75 2.51
CA SER A 127 14.14 8.47 3.04
C SER A 127 12.63 8.28 2.99
N GLY A 128 11.88 9.29 2.56
CA GLY A 128 10.41 9.28 2.56
C GLY A 128 9.82 10.40 3.42
N CYS A 129 8.70 10.97 2.97
CA CYS A 129 8.02 12.06 3.66
C CYS A 129 6.50 12.02 3.39
N PRO A 130 5.69 12.89 4.04
CA PRO A 130 4.25 12.98 3.81
C PRO A 130 3.81 13.25 2.37
N SER A 131 4.71 13.78 1.53
CA SER A 131 4.41 14.09 0.13
C SER A 131 4.64 12.91 -0.82
N CYS A 132 5.24 11.79 -0.38
CA CYS A 132 5.54 10.66 -1.26
C CYS A 132 5.10 9.31 -0.71
N VAL A 133 5.63 8.86 0.43
CA VAL A 133 5.46 7.47 0.91
C VAL A 133 4.91 7.36 2.32
N GLN A 134 4.70 8.46 3.04
CA GLN A 134 4.07 8.41 4.36
C GLN A 134 2.56 8.63 4.25
N SER A 135 1.81 7.87 5.05
CA SER A 135 0.37 8.00 5.17
C SER A 135 -0.01 8.38 6.61
N PRO A 136 -0.89 9.38 6.81
CA PRO A 136 -1.42 9.68 8.14
C PRO A 136 -2.47 8.66 8.60
N LYS A 137 -2.88 7.72 7.73
CA LYS A 137 -3.76 6.61 8.08
C LYS A 137 -2.99 5.33 8.43
N CYS A 138 -1.66 5.35 8.38
CA CYS A 138 -0.84 4.17 8.61
C CYS A 138 -0.99 3.69 10.07
N GLY A 139 -1.62 2.52 10.27
CA GLY A 139 -1.74 1.89 11.58
C GLY A 139 -0.40 1.40 12.15
N ASN A 140 0.59 1.17 11.28
CA ASN A 140 1.94 0.70 11.64
C ASN A 140 2.92 1.86 11.90
N GLY A 141 2.44 3.10 12.02
CA GLY A 141 3.28 4.25 12.37
C GLY A 141 4.29 4.67 11.30
N ASN A 142 4.03 4.36 10.03
CA ASN A 142 4.95 4.60 8.91
C ASN A 142 6.29 3.86 9.04
N GLU A 143 6.29 2.66 9.62
CA GLU A 143 7.46 1.80 9.76
C GLU A 143 7.10 0.33 9.47
N PRO A 144 7.87 -0.41 8.65
CA PRO A 144 8.96 0.08 7.82
C PRO A 144 8.46 0.80 6.56
N LEU A 145 9.26 1.75 6.05
CA LEU A 145 9.07 2.35 4.72
C LEU A 145 10.41 2.41 3.99
N ASP A 146 10.45 1.85 2.77
CA ASP A 146 11.61 1.96 1.88
C ASP A 146 11.20 2.69 0.60
N LYS A 147 11.56 3.97 0.51
CA LYS A 147 11.31 4.82 -0.66
C LYS A 147 11.98 4.27 -1.92
N ALA A 148 13.25 3.91 -1.84
CA ALA A 148 14.01 3.46 -3.01
C ALA A 148 13.56 2.06 -3.44
N GLY A 149 13.27 1.18 -2.47
CA GLY A 149 12.65 -0.11 -2.69
C GLY A 149 11.29 -0.01 -3.39
N ALA A 150 10.44 0.95 -2.99
CA ALA A 150 9.15 1.17 -3.63
C ALA A 150 9.28 1.53 -5.12
N VAL A 151 10.23 2.39 -5.48
CA VAL A 151 10.49 2.73 -6.90
C VAL A 151 10.91 1.49 -7.69
N ARG A 152 11.85 0.70 -7.16
CA ARG A 152 12.32 -0.55 -7.80
C ARG A 152 11.21 -1.58 -7.95
N LEU A 153 10.37 -1.72 -6.93
CA LEU A 153 9.21 -2.60 -6.94
C LEU A 153 8.23 -2.21 -8.05
N LEU A 154 7.85 -0.93 -8.11
CA LEU A 154 6.91 -0.42 -9.10
C LEU A 154 7.48 -0.49 -10.52
N ASP A 155 8.78 -0.23 -10.71
CA ASP A 155 9.45 -0.42 -12.00
C ASP A 155 9.36 -1.87 -12.47
N ALA A 156 9.60 -2.84 -11.60
CA ALA A 156 9.50 -4.26 -11.95
C ALA A 156 8.05 -4.67 -12.31
N VAL A 157 7.07 -4.21 -11.54
CA VAL A 157 5.63 -4.47 -11.79
C VAL A 157 5.16 -3.85 -13.11
N LEU A 158 5.58 -2.62 -13.42
CA LEU A 158 5.23 -1.96 -14.67
C LEU A 158 5.90 -2.64 -15.87
N ALA A 159 7.14 -3.11 -15.71
CA ALA A 159 7.90 -3.79 -16.76
C ALA A 159 7.37 -5.20 -17.08
N SER A 160 6.76 -5.90 -16.12
CA SER A 160 6.18 -7.24 -16.38
C SER A 160 4.93 -7.21 -17.24
N GLY A 161 4.32 -6.03 -17.41
CA GLY A 161 2.96 -5.88 -17.90
C GLY A 161 1.94 -6.22 -16.81
N LEU A 162 0.98 -5.33 -16.58
CA LEU A 162 -0.18 -5.61 -15.72
C LEU A 162 -1.17 -6.44 -16.53
N ALA A 163 -1.05 -7.75 -16.46
CA ALA A 163 -2.07 -8.65 -16.98
C ALA A 163 -3.21 -8.78 -15.96
N PRO A 164 -4.49 -8.78 -16.38
CA PRO A 164 -5.57 -9.20 -15.50
C PRO A 164 -5.30 -10.64 -15.04
N ALA A 165 -5.53 -10.92 -13.76
CA ALA A 165 -5.43 -12.28 -13.24
C ALA A 165 -6.33 -13.21 -14.07
N PRO A 166 -5.89 -14.44 -14.39
CA PRO A 166 -6.75 -15.40 -15.08
C PRO A 166 -8.02 -15.60 -14.26
N ALA A 167 -9.18 -15.59 -14.93
CA ALA A 167 -10.44 -15.93 -14.29
C ALA A 167 -10.35 -17.38 -13.78
N GLY A 168 -10.36 -17.53 -12.45
CA GLY A 168 -10.53 -18.82 -11.78
C GLY A 168 -11.99 -19.23 -11.74
#